data_AF-A0A177EIJ4-F1
#
_entry.id   AF-A0A177EIJ4-F1
#
_cell.length_a   1.000
_cell.length_b   1.000
_cell.length_c   1.000
_cell.angle_alpha   90.00
_cell.angle_beta   90.00
_cell.angle_gamma   90.00
#
_symmetry.space_group_name_H-M   'P 1'
#
loop_
_entity.id
_entity.type
_entity.pdbx_description
1 polymer ?
#
loop_
_entity_poly.entity_id
_entity_poly.type
_entity_poly.pdbx_seq_one_letter_code
_entity_poly.pdbx_strand_id
1 'polypeptide(L)'
;MAKSKNHTNQNQNRKAHRNGIKKPRQVDRLPTRGMPAAALAEMRRAENEKYPVSKKKTMSFEERNAMEGQNPSVARKRYIVKMGIERMARKGIYLN
;
A
#
# COMPACT_ATOMS: atom_id res chain seq x y z
N MET A 1 53.25 25.95 -6.14
CA MET A 1 52.11 25.05 -5.87
C MET A 1 52.16 24.62 -4.41
N ALA A 2 51.27 25.14 -3.55
CA ALA A 2 51.27 24.76 -2.13
C ALA A 2 50.50 23.44 -1.95
N LYS A 3 51.07 22.49 -1.21
CA LYS A 3 50.43 21.18 -0.94
C LYS A 3 49.25 21.35 0.02
N SER A 4 48.17 20.60 -0.20
CA SER A 4 47.00 20.51 0.70
C SER A 4 46.89 19.10 1.32
N LYS A 5 45.95 18.92 2.27
CA LYS A 5 45.70 17.61 2.92
C LYS A 5 44.88 16.71 1.99
N ASN A 6 45.34 15.46 1.81
CA ASN A 6 44.73 14.54 0.85
C ASN A 6 43.46 13.82 1.37
N HIS A 7 43.32 13.61 2.68
CA HIS A 7 42.19 12.90 3.27
C HIS A 7 42.00 13.21 4.77
N THR A 8 40.75 13.25 5.26
CA THR A 8 40.48 13.27 6.70
C THR A 8 39.10 12.73 7.07
N ASN A 9 39.07 11.87 8.09
CA ASN A 9 37.83 11.46 8.78
C ASN A 9 37.53 12.34 10.01
N GLN A 10 38.26 13.45 10.18
CA GLN A 10 38.03 14.37 11.29
C GLN A 10 36.62 14.93 11.22
N ASN A 11 35.96 15.03 12.37
CA ASN A 11 34.60 15.54 12.51
C ASN A 11 33.47 14.68 11.88
N GLN A 12 33.75 13.56 11.21
CA GLN A 12 32.67 12.76 10.62
C GLN A 12 31.87 12.03 11.71
N ASN A 13 32.55 11.42 12.68
CA ASN A 13 31.88 10.75 13.82
C ASN A 13 31.01 11.74 14.61
N ARG A 14 31.51 12.94 14.92
CA ARG A 14 30.73 13.97 15.62
C ARG A 14 29.47 14.37 14.85
N LYS A 15 29.54 14.49 13.52
CA LYS A 15 28.36 14.75 12.68
C LYS A 15 27.38 13.58 12.67
N ALA A 16 27.86 12.35 12.54
CA ALA A 16 27.03 11.15 12.55
C ALA A 16 26.25 11.01 13.87
N HIS A 17 26.88 11.36 14.99
CA HIS A 17 26.26 11.30 16.32
C HIS A 17 25.36 12.51 16.65
N ARG A 18 25.41 13.63 15.90
CA ARG A 18 24.56 14.81 16.16
C ARG A 18 23.06 14.47 16.20
N ASN A 19 22.61 13.61 15.28
CA ASN A 19 21.23 13.12 15.22
C ASN A 19 21.09 11.68 15.78
N GLY A 20 22.21 11.09 16.19
CA GLY A 20 22.35 9.69 16.57
C GLY A 20 22.33 8.72 15.38
N ILE A 21 23.08 7.63 15.50
CA ILE A 21 23.08 6.54 14.52
C ILE A 21 21.89 5.62 14.85
N LYS A 22 20.80 5.75 14.10
CA LYS A 22 19.58 4.98 14.33
C LYS A 22 19.71 3.57 13.74
N LYS A 23 19.33 2.56 14.53
CA LYS A 23 19.22 1.17 14.06
C LYS A 23 18.04 1.07 13.08
N PRO A 24 18.08 0.15 12.10
CA PRO A 24 16.93 -0.12 11.23
C PRO A 24 15.74 -0.57 12.08
N ARG A 25 14.53 -0.22 11.62
CA ARG A 25 13.29 -0.61 12.29
C ARG A 25 13.08 -2.11 12.15
N GLN A 26 12.86 -2.78 13.27
CA GLN A 26 12.40 -4.18 13.28
C GLN A 26 10.88 -4.18 13.05
N VAL A 27 10.43 -5.03 12.12
CA VAL A 27 9.01 -5.21 11.78
C VAL A 27 8.67 -6.69 11.91
N ASP A 28 7.47 -7.02 12.38
CA ASP A 28 7.06 -8.41 12.65
C ASP A 28 7.02 -9.28 11.40
N ARG A 29 6.80 -8.66 10.23
CA ARG A 29 6.74 -9.35 8.92
C ARG A 29 7.68 -8.66 7.94
N LEU A 30 8.69 -9.41 7.50
CA LEU A 30 9.65 -8.96 6.49
C LEU A 30 9.10 -9.16 5.08
N PRO A 31 9.54 -8.34 4.10
CA PRO A 31 9.17 -8.55 2.70
C PRO A 31 9.83 -9.81 2.14
N THR A 32 9.14 -10.52 1.24
CA THR A 32 9.63 -11.76 0.60
C THR A 32 10.52 -11.50 -0.64
N ARG A 33 11.01 -10.27 -0.82
CA ARG A 33 11.83 -9.90 -1.98
C ARG A 33 13.16 -10.66 -1.93
N GLY A 34 13.51 -11.32 -3.04
CA GLY A 34 14.73 -12.13 -3.15
C GLY A 34 14.53 -13.62 -2.86
N MET A 35 13.33 -14.05 -2.45
CA MET A 35 13.00 -15.48 -2.38
C MET A 35 12.89 -16.10 -3.79
N PRO A 36 13.21 -17.40 -3.94
CA PRO A 36 13.09 -18.09 -5.22
C PRO A 36 11.64 -18.12 -5.70
N ALA A 37 11.45 -17.92 -7.00
CA ALA A 37 10.12 -17.84 -7.61
C ALA A 37 9.28 -19.11 -7.40
N ALA A 38 9.91 -20.29 -7.41
CA ALA A 38 9.26 -21.57 -7.16
C ALA A 38 8.63 -21.63 -5.75
N ALA A 39 9.38 -21.25 -4.71
CA ALA A 39 8.86 -21.21 -3.34
C ALA A 39 7.73 -20.18 -3.18
N LEU A 40 7.85 -19.01 -3.81
CA LEU A 40 6.77 -18.02 -3.82
C LEU A 40 5.51 -18.53 -4.52
N ALA A 41 5.66 -19.30 -5.61
CA ALA A 41 4.52 -19.89 -6.31
C ALA A 41 3.83 -20.95 -5.45
N GLU A 42 4.59 -21.81 -4.78
CA GLU A 42 4.08 -22.82 -3.85
C GLU A 42 3.34 -22.20 -2.66
N MET A 43 3.96 -21.22 -1.99
CA MET A 43 3.33 -20.50 -0.87
C MET A 43 2.00 -19.86 -1.28
N ARG A 44 1.94 -19.23 -2.47
CA ARG A 44 0.71 -18.65 -3.01
C ARG A 44 -0.35 -19.70 -3.33
N ARG A 45 0.04 -20.87 -3.86
CA ARG A 45 -0.90 -21.97 -4.12
C ARG A 45 -1.51 -22.50 -2.82
N ALA A 46 -0.69 -22.75 -1.81
CA ALA A 46 -1.15 -23.20 -0.50
C ALA A 46 -2.08 -22.17 0.18
N GLU A 47 -1.74 -20.88 0.07
CA GLU A 47 -2.60 -19.81 0.57
C GLU A 47 -3.96 -19.76 -0.16
N ASN A 48 -3.94 -19.90 -1.49
CA ASN A 48 -5.16 -19.95 -2.31
C ASN A 48 -6.02 -21.19 -2.03
N GLU A 49 -5.42 -22.32 -1.66
CA GLU A 49 -6.16 -23.54 -1.29
C GLU A 49 -6.82 -23.40 0.09
N LYS A 50 -6.08 -22.86 1.07
CA LYS A 50 -6.57 -22.61 2.43
C LYS A 50 -7.66 -21.54 2.47
N TYR A 51 -7.50 -20.51 1.65
CA TYR A 51 -8.45 -19.42 1.47
C TYR A 51 -8.90 -19.38 0.01
N PRO A 52 -9.75 -20.34 -0.41
CA PRO A 52 -10.23 -20.38 -1.78
C PRO A 52 -10.91 -19.04 -2.06
N VAL A 53 -10.47 -18.39 -3.14
CA VAL A 53 -11.07 -17.12 -3.56
C VAL A 53 -12.55 -17.38 -3.76
N SER A 54 -13.38 -16.86 -2.85
CA SER A 54 -14.82 -17.09 -2.87
C SER A 54 -15.40 -16.81 -4.26
N LYS A 55 -16.51 -17.46 -4.60
CA LYS A 55 -17.29 -17.33 -5.86
C LYS A 55 -17.51 -15.89 -6.37
N LYS A 56 -17.24 -14.87 -5.55
CA LYS A 56 -17.14 -13.46 -5.99
C LYS A 56 -16.33 -13.27 -7.28
N LYS A 57 -15.29 -14.05 -7.56
CA LYS A 57 -14.52 -13.91 -8.82
C LYS A 57 -15.14 -14.60 -10.05
N THR A 58 -16.05 -15.57 -9.85
CA THR A 58 -16.76 -16.26 -10.94
C THR A 58 -18.02 -15.52 -11.38
N MET A 59 -18.56 -14.66 -10.51
CA MET A 59 -19.69 -13.79 -10.85
C MET A 59 -19.23 -12.66 -11.77
N SER A 60 -20.05 -12.34 -12.77
CA SER A 60 -19.85 -11.18 -13.64
C SER A 60 -19.72 -9.90 -12.80
N PHE A 61 -19.10 -8.86 -13.36
CA PHE A 61 -18.98 -7.57 -12.66
C PHE A 61 -20.35 -7.04 -12.22
N GLU A 62 -21.37 -7.23 -13.05
CA GLU A 62 -22.75 -6.80 -12.80
C GLU A 62 -23.37 -7.55 -11.61
N GLU A 63 -23.20 -8.87 -11.58
CA GLU A 63 -23.70 -9.72 -10.50
C GLU A 63 -23.05 -9.40 -9.15
N ARG A 64 -21.72 -9.15 -9.14
CA ARG A 64 -21.01 -8.66 -7.95
C ARG A 64 -21.54 -7.31 -7.49
N ASN A 65 -21.72 -6.38 -8.42
CA ASN A 65 -22.19 -5.03 -8.12
C ASN A 65 -23.62 -5.04 -7.56
N ALA A 66 -24.48 -5.92 -8.06
CA ALA A 66 -25.83 -6.14 -7.57
C ALA A 66 -25.82 -6.75 -6.15
N MET A 67 -25.00 -7.79 -5.91
CA MET A 67 -24.85 -8.38 -4.56
C MET A 67 -24.28 -7.38 -3.55
N GLU A 68 -23.27 -6.60 -3.91
CA GLU A 68 -22.73 -5.54 -3.05
C GLU A 68 -23.76 -4.43 -2.79
N GLY A 69 -24.61 -4.13 -3.77
CA GLY A 69 -25.73 -3.20 -3.63
C GLY A 69 -26.80 -3.64 -2.63
N GLN A 70 -26.96 -4.95 -2.40
CA GLN A 70 -27.86 -5.49 -1.38
C GLN A 70 -27.32 -5.33 0.05
N ASN A 71 -26.01 -5.07 0.23
CA ASN A 71 -25.44 -4.83 1.55
C ASN A 71 -25.77 -3.40 2.04
N PRO A 72 -26.48 -3.24 3.17
CA PRO A 72 -26.97 -1.94 3.63
C PRO A 72 -25.83 -0.94 3.96
N SER A 73 -24.67 -1.42 4.41
CA SER A 73 -23.51 -0.56 4.68
C SER A 73 -22.90 0.01 3.40
N VAL A 74 -22.82 -0.82 2.35
CA VAL A 74 -22.29 -0.43 1.05
C VAL A 74 -23.26 0.52 0.34
N ALA A 75 -24.57 0.22 0.37
CA ALA A 75 -25.60 1.09 -0.16
C ALA A 75 -25.57 2.49 0.49
N ARG A 76 -25.41 2.56 1.82
CA ARG A 76 -25.28 3.82 2.56
C ARG A 76 -24.05 4.61 2.15
N LYS A 77 -22.89 3.96 1.99
CA LYS A 77 -21.66 4.62 1.51
C LYS A 77 -21.83 5.17 0.10
N ARG A 78 -22.42 4.39 -0.82
CA ARG A 78 -22.71 4.83 -2.19
C ARG A 78 -23.66 6.02 -2.21
N TYR A 79 -24.69 6.02 -1.36
CA TYR A 79 -25.61 7.15 -1.21
C TYR A 79 -24.91 8.42 -0.71
N ILE A 80 -24.06 8.32 0.31
CA ILE A 80 -23.29 9.47 0.85
C ILE A 80 -22.37 10.05 -0.23
N VAL A 81 -21.68 9.20 -0.99
CA VAL A 81 -20.81 9.63 -2.09
C VAL A 81 -21.65 10.30 -3.19
N LYS A 82 -22.78 9.71 -3.60
CA LYS A 82 -23.71 10.30 -4.58
C LYS A 82 -24.21 11.68 -4.13
N MET A 83 -24.68 11.80 -2.89
CA MET A 83 -25.12 13.06 -2.29
C MET A 83 -24.01 14.11 -2.25
N GLY A 84 -22.77 13.70 -1.92
CA GLY A 84 -21.61 14.58 -1.94
C GLY A 84 -21.30 15.08 -3.35
N ILE A 85 -21.35 14.19 -4.34
CA ILE A 85 -21.13 14.52 -5.75
C ILE A 85 -22.18 15.50 -6.26
N GLU A 86 -23.47 15.22 -6.03
CA GLU A 86 -24.57 16.11 -6.41
C GLU A 86 -24.50 17.48 -5.74
N ARG A 87 -24.06 17.53 -4.48
CA ARG A 87 -23.85 18.79 -3.75
C ARG A 87 -22.71 19.60 -4.35
N MET A 88 -21.61 18.96 -4.71
CA MET A 88 -20.46 19.60 -5.36
C MET A 88 -20.80 20.07 -6.79
N ALA A 89 -21.59 19.29 -7.54
CA ALA A 89 -22.06 19.66 -8.87
C ALA A 89 -22.98 20.90 -8.82
N ARG A 90 -23.92 20.94 -7.86
CA ARG A 90 -24.77 22.13 -7.62
C ARG A 90 -23.99 23.37 -7.20
N LYS A 91 -22.83 23.19 -6.54
CA LYS A 91 -21.92 24.28 -6.17
C LYS A 91 -20.98 24.70 -7.31
N GLY A 92 -21.11 24.10 -8.49
CA GLY A 92 -20.25 24.40 -9.64
C GLY A 92 -18.79 23.95 -9.46
N ILE A 93 -18.51 23.06 -8.50
CA ILE A 93 -17.14 22.59 -8.21
C ILE A 93 -16.71 21.51 -9.21
N TYR A 94 -17.66 20.75 -9.78
CA TYR A 94 -17.39 19.86 -10.92
C TYR A 94 -17.58 20.62 -12.23
N LEU A 95 -16.52 21.30 -12.65
CA LEU A 95 -16.39 21.88 -13.99
C LEU A 95 -14.97 21.60 -14.49
N ASN A 96 -14.88 20.46 -15.19
CA ASN A 96 -13.95 19.97 -16.21
C ASN A 96 -13.69 18.47 -16.02
#